data_AF-A0A814VCD2-F1
#
_entry.id   AF-A0A814VCD2-F1
#
_cell.length_a   1.000
_cell.length_b   1.000
_cell.length_c   1.000
_cell.angle_alpha   90.00
_cell.angle_beta   90.00
_cell.angle_gamma   90.00
#
_symmetry.space_group_name_H-M   'P 1'
#
loop_
_entity.id
_entity.type
_entity.pdbx_description
1 polymer ?
#
loop_
_entity_poly.entity_id
_entity_poly.type
_entity_poly.pdbx_seq_one_letter_code
_entity_poly.pdbx_strand_id
1 'polypeptide(L)'
;MCNEIQEKQSETIDLTKNDEDENVDSAKNTHEDLSTYCCSFRIVVRNEASLDTTVTSERTSQLHALQPDEHRTKSSLDKKEIIKRKSKSLRNKYVVVDSLEGLKKLPNNSVQCIVTSPPYNKLGLREGRPYLGQIIYDTYDDNMKEEEYQQWQLKILNEINRVLKPNGSAFYNHKDRRYCRQDYRPEDFVSKSDLKMYQTLIWDRGSTVNQNTAYFRPNVEKIFWLTKASSGTPKFYRDRLPECFKGSVWRIPPEKKNKHPAPFPLILSEICILATTDEGDLVLDPFAGSGTTLLAAANLKRSYLGFDLSHNYKMMFRQRIAASKKIHLWEQMYIVEKIVDHRIRNGCMEYLLKWKGYSEKENTWELEENLHCPGLLQQFKASLSNQKKAKSKSSNKRPVKLIHSNSSCDRKRSISSISSSSSDQSDESEMKRRCRGKASAISKTSVYSELSDDDYENGILGGYELRRRR
;
A
#
# COMPACT_ATOMS: atom_id res chain seq x y z
N MET A 1 -52.56 4.28 18.15
CA MET A 1 -53.46 5.17 17.38
C MET A 1 -52.62 5.76 16.28
N CYS A 2 -52.53 5.11 15.12
CA CYS A 2 -53.51 5.15 14.02
C CYS A 2 -53.67 6.58 13.50
N ASN A 3 -53.62 6.95 12.23
CA ASN A 3 -53.47 6.35 10.90
C ASN A 3 -53.11 7.59 9.99
N GLU A 4 -52.20 7.52 9.03
CA GLU A 4 -52.40 7.08 7.62
C GLU A 4 -53.25 8.03 6.74
N ILE A 5 -52.99 8.00 5.41
CA ILE A 5 -53.74 8.58 4.25
C ILE A 5 -53.15 9.91 3.70
N GLN A 6 -52.81 10.10 2.41
CA GLN A 6 -52.91 9.27 1.19
C GLN A 6 -52.00 9.81 0.06
N GLU A 7 -51.53 8.89 -0.78
CA GLU A 7 -50.95 9.10 -2.11
C GLU A 7 -51.98 9.63 -3.12
N LYS A 8 -51.50 10.36 -4.14
CA LYS A 8 -52.23 10.56 -5.41
C LYS A 8 -51.37 10.05 -6.57
N GLN A 9 -51.91 9.03 -7.23
CA GLN A 9 -51.53 8.51 -8.53
C GLN A 9 -52.03 9.44 -9.65
N SER A 10 -51.31 9.46 -10.77
CA SER A 10 -51.87 9.69 -12.10
C SER A 10 -51.19 8.74 -13.08
N GLU A 11 -51.93 7.69 -13.48
CA GLU A 11 -51.78 6.94 -14.74
C GLU A 11 -52.12 7.88 -15.91
N THR A 12 -51.88 7.66 -17.21
CA THR A 12 -51.47 6.56 -18.10
C THR A 12 -51.01 7.28 -19.41
N ILE A 13 -50.22 6.72 -20.33
CA ILE A 13 -50.65 5.87 -21.45
C ILE A 13 -49.38 5.29 -22.12
N ASP A 14 -49.49 3.99 -22.38
CA ASP A 14 -48.61 3.06 -23.08
C ASP A 14 -48.93 3.03 -24.58
N LEU A 15 -47.90 2.88 -25.44
CA LEU A 15 -47.99 2.24 -26.76
C LEU A 15 -46.62 1.63 -27.15
N THR A 16 -46.42 0.37 -26.75
CA THR A 16 -46.11 -0.84 -27.59
C THR A 16 -45.76 -0.60 -29.08
N LYS A 17 -44.82 -1.26 -29.79
CA LYS A 17 -44.45 -2.69 -30.01
C LYS A 17 -43.09 -2.70 -30.75
N ASN A 18 -42.12 -3.56 -30.42
CA ASN A 18 -41.90 -4.96 -30.85
C ASN A 18 -41.57 -5.17 -32.35
N ASP A 19 -40.73 -6.20 -32.55
CA ASP A 19 -40.39 -6.96 -33.77
C ASP A 19 -39.01 -6.63 -34.38
N GLU A 20 -38.15 -7.58 -34.78
CA GLU A 20 -38.07 -9.05 -34.62
C GLU A 20 -36.64 -9.46 -35.03
N ASP A 21 -36.30 -10.71 -34.71
CA ASP A 21 -35.06 -11.42 -35.01
C ASP A 21 -34.70 -11.50 -36.51
N GLU A 22 -33.41 -11.65 -36.84
CA GLU A 22 -33.00 -12.68 -37.80
C GLU A 22 -31.50 -13.02 -37.68
N ASN A 23 -31.25 -14.32 -37.81
CA ASN A 23 -30.00 -15.05 -37.58
C ASN A 23 -29.67 -15.78 -38.88
N VAL A 24 -28.50 -15.58 -39.50
CA VAL A 24 -27.99 -16.48 -40.54
C VAL A 24 -26.46 -16.59 -40.51
N ASP A 25 -26.02 -17.85 -40.46
CA ASP A 25 -24.69 -18.42 -40.64
C ASP A 25 -23.89 -17.91 -41.86
N SER A 26 -22.56 -17.92 -41.76
CA SER A 26 -21.73 -18.89 -42.49
C SER A 26 -20.23 -18.65 -42.34
N ALA A 27 -19.54 -19.74 -42.02
CA ALA A 27 -18.09 -19.87 -42.03
C ALA A 27 -17.53 -19.86 -43.46
N LYS A 28 -16.36 -19.22 -43.66
CA LYS A 28 -15.36 -19.65 -44.65
C LYS A 28 -13.93 -19.48 -44.13
N ASN A 29 -13.20 -20.57 -44.34
CA ASN A 29 -11.77 -20.81 -44.16
C ASN A 29 -10.86 -19.87 -44.97
N THR A 30 -9.57 -20.08 -44.71
CA THR A 30 -8.34 -19.85 -45.51
C THR A 30 -7.54 -18.60 -45.12
N HIS A 31 -6.42 -18.75 -44.42
CA HIS A 31 -5.05 -19.12 -44.87
C HIS A 31 -4.27 -17.93 -45.45
N GLU A 32 -2.97 -17.90 -45.10
CA GLU A 32 -1.87 -17.06 -45.62
C GLU A 32 -1.79 -15.64 -45.03
N ASP A 33 -0.86 -15.31 -44.13
CA ASP A 33 0.62 -15.28 -44.24
C ASP A 33 1.14 -14.11 -45.09
N LEU A 34 2.29 -13.56 -44.66
CA LEU A 34 3.13 -12.51 -45.26
C LEU A 34 2.95 -11.05 -44.80
N SER A 35 3.82 -10.71 -43.85
CA SER A 35 4.91 -9.72 -43.99
C SER A 35 4.62 -8.33 -44.58
N THR A 36 4.96 -7.33 -43.75
CA THR A 36 5.84 -6.21 -44.09
C THR A 36 5.49 -5.35 -45.31
N TYR A 37 4.87 -4.19 -45.07
CA TYR A 37 5.24 -2.98 -45.81
C TYR A 37 5.40 -1.79 -44.86
N CYS A 38 6.65 -1.32 -44.81
CA CYS A 38 7.05 -0.02 -44.33
C CYS A 38 6.58 1.02 -45.37
N CYS A 39 5.87 2.08 -44.96
CA CYS A 39 6.10 3.39 -45.56
C CYS A 39 5.53 4.54 -44.72
N SER A 40 6.45 5.43 -44.41
CA SER A 40 6.34 6.75 -43.83
C SER A 40 5.34 7.66 -44.56
N PHE A 41 4.58 8.46 -43.82
CA PHE A 41 4.01 9.71 -44.34
C PHE A 41 4.41 10.89 -43.47
N ARG A 42 5.16 11.81 -44.12
CA ARG A 42 5.45 13.19 -43.71
C ARG A 42 4.17 14.00 -43.82
N ILE A 43 3.86 14.81 -42.80
CA ILE A 43 2.85 15.87 -42.88
C ILE A 43 3.59 17.19 -43.15
N VAL A 44 3.23 17.83 -44.27
CA VAL A 44 3.63 19.19 -44.66
C VAL A 44 2.56 20.14 -44.11
N VAL A 45 2.98 21.16 -43.35
CA VAL A 45 2.12 22.26 -42.90
C VAL A 45 2.38 23.45 -43.82
N ARG A 46 1.34 23.94 -44.53
CA ARG A 46 1.36 25.21 -45.26
C ARG A 46 0.93 26.34 -44.32
N ASN A 47 1.77 27.37 -44.26
CA ASN A 47 1.43 28.71 -43.79
C ASN A 47 0.76 29.47 -44.93
N GLU A 48 -0.29 30.23 -44.63
CA GLU A 48 -0.64 31.41 -45.42
C GLU A 48 -0.91 32.59 -44.48
N ALA A 49 -0.31 33.72 -44.86
CA ALA A 49 -0.51 35.05 -44.33
C ALA A 49 -1.17 35.88 -45.44
N SER A 50 -2.07 36.79 -45.09
CA SER A 50 -2.46 37.89 -45.97
C SER A 50 -2.82 39.13 -45.16
N LEU A 51 -2.16 40.23 -45.51
CA LEU A 51 -2.50 41.61 -45.19
C LEU A 51 -3.72 42.04 -46.02
N ASP A 52 -4.55 42.94 -45.49
CA ASP A 52 -4.99 44.08 -46.30
C ASP A 52 -5.40 45.30 -45.47
N THR A 53 -5.17 46.47 -46.06
CA THR A 53 -5.34 47.83 -45.55
C THR A 53 -6.54 48.50 -46.20
N THR A 54 -7.39 49.19 -45.44
CA THR A 54 -8.18 50.33 -45.97
C THR A 54 -8.43 51.38 -44.91
N VAL A 55 -8.10 52.62 -45.28
CA VAL A 55 -8.40 53.89 -44.61
C VAL A 55 -9.70 54.45 -45.20
N THR A 56 -10.63 54.91 -44.36
CA THR A 56 -11.58 55.98 -44.71
C THR A 56 -11.95 56.79 -43.46
N SER A 57 -11.93 58.11 -43.63
CA SER A 57 -12.36 59.16 -42.71
C SER A 57 -13.87 59.33 -42.69
N GLU A 58 -14.44 59.77 -41.56
CA GLU A 58 -15.26 61.00 -41.45
C GLU A 58 -15.79 61.25 -40.02
N ARG A 59 -15.99 62.55 -39.73
CA ARG A 59 -16.42 63.15 -38.46
C ARG A 59 -17.91 62.94 -38.21
N THR A 60 -18.35 62.86 -36.95
CA THR A 60 -19.22 63.90 -36.33
C THR A 60 -19.48 63.66 -34.84
N SER A 61 -19.59 64.77 -34.15
CA SER A 61 -19.72 65.02 -32.73
C SER A 61 -21.02 64.47 -32.12
N GLN A 62 -20.97 63.97 -30.88
CA GLN A 62 -21.96 64.30 -29.85
C GLN A 62 -21.41 63.97 -28.46
N LEU A 63 -21.19 65.03 -27.68
CA LEU A 63 -20.97 64.99 -26.24
C LEU A 63 -22.27 64.56 -25.56
N HIS A 64 -22.22 63.47 -24.79
CA HIS A 64 -23.03 63.35 -23.59
C HIS A 64 -22.20 62.66 -22.51
N ALA A 65 -22.01 63.38 -21.41
CA ALA A 65 -21.20 63.00 -20.28
C ALA A 65 -21.90 61.91 -19.45
N LEU A 66 -21.29 60.73 -19.36
CA LEU A 66 -21.42 59.79 -18.23
C LEU A 66 -20.08 59.05 -18.07
N GLN A 67 -19.36 59.33 -16.98
CA GLN A 67 -18.26 58.50 -16.46
C GLN A 67 -18.77 57.78 -15.18
N PRO A 68 -18.07 56.77 -14.65
CA PRO A 68 -17.34 55.67 -15.29
C PRO A 68 -17.68 54.30 -14.65
N ASP A 69 -17.58 53.19 -15.37
CA ASP A 69 -17.50 51.88 -14.69
C ASP A 69 -16.71 50.83 -15.51
N GLU A 70 -15.46 51.16 -15.86
CA GLU A 70 -14.50 50.22 -16.44
C GLU A 70 -13.25 50.07 -15.57
N HIS A 71 -13.40 49.61 -14.32
CA HIS A 71 -12.24 49.29 -13.48
C HIS A 71 -12.32 47.94 -12.74
N ARG A 72 -13.09 46.95 -13.25
CA ARG A 72 -13.20 45.64 -12.59
C ARG A 72 -12.93 44.37 -13.40
N THR A 73 -12.31 44.42 -14.58
CA THR A 73 -12.18 43.18 -15.39
C THR A 73 -10.80 42.86 -15.97
N LYS A 74 -9.89 43.81 -16.24
CA LYS A 74 -8.54 43.47 -16.79
C LYS A 74 -7.54 42.89 -15.77
N SER A 75 -7.49 43.45 -14.57
CA SER A 75 -6.53 43.05 -13.50
C SER A 75 -6.70 41.60 -13.00
N SER A 76 -7.93 41.07 -13.01
CA SER A 76 -8.22 39.73 -12.53
C SER A 76 -7.93 38.64 -13.57
N LEU A 77 -8.10 38.96 -14.86
CA LEU A 77 -7.76 38.09 -15.99
C LEU A 77 -6.24 37.92 -16.12
N ASP A 78 -5.47 39.01 -16.01
CA ASP A 78 -4.00 38.96 -16.03
C ASP A 78 -3.43 38.18 -14.85
N LYS A 79 -3.97 38.35 -13.63
CA LYS A 79 -3.54 37.58 -12.46
C LYS A 79 -3.83 36.08 -12.62
N LYS A 80 -5.02 35.71 -13.14
CA LYS A 80 -5.35 34.31 -13.41
C LYS A 80 -4.43 33.72 -14.48
N GLU A 81 -4.09 34.48 -15.52
CA GLU A 81 -3.20 34.03 -16.59
C GLU A 81 -1.74 33.88 -16.12
N ILE A 82 -1.24 34.81 -15.29
CA ILE A 82 0.08 34.74 -14.65
C ILE A 82 0.15 33.54 -13.69
N ILE A 83 -0.88 33.30 -12.88
CA ILE A 83 -0.97 32.13 -11.98
C ILE A 83 -0.98 30.84 -12.81
N LYS A 84 -1.73 30.81 -13.92
CA LYS A 84 -1.78 29.66 -14.84
C LYS A 84 -0.42 29.41 -15.51
N ARG A 85 0.28 30.46 -15.95
CA ARG A 85 1.65 30.37 -16.50
C ARG A 85 2.67 29.90 -15.46
N LYS A 86 2.64 30.44 -14.23
CA LYS A 86 3.50 29.99 -13.11
C LYS A 86 3.19 28.54 -12.71
N SER A 87 1.92 28.16 -12.66
CA SER A 87 1.50 26.77 -12.39
C SER A 87 1.96 25.80 -13.47
N LYS A 88 1.88 26.18 -14.75
CA LYS A 88 2.39 25.38 -15.88
C LYS A 88 3.91 25.22 -15.83
N SER A 89 4.63 26.27 -15.39
CA SER A 89 6.10 26.25 -15.21
C SER A 89 6.57 25.27 -14.12
N LEU A 90 5.75 24.97 -13.09
CA LEU A 90 6.16 24.13 -11.96
C LEU A 90 5.87 22.62 -12.16
N ARG A 91 5.22 22.23 -13.25
CA ARG A 91 4.90 20.82 -13.53
C ARG A 91 6.13 20.04 -13.98
N ASN A 92 6.14 18.76 -13.62
CA ASN A 92 7.14 17.75 -13.97
C ASN A 92 8.55 18.11 -13.49
N LYS A 93 8.66 18.64 -12.26
CA LYS A 93 9.92 19.11 -11.68
C LYS A 93 10.29 18.41 -10.38
N TYR A 94 11.60 18.28 -10.19
CA TYR A 94 12.22 17.98 -8.90
C TYR A 94 13.10 19.18 -8.54
N VAL A 95 12.76 19.85 -7.45
CA VAL A 95 13.47 21.04 -6.97
C VAL A 95 14.23 20.68 -5.70
N VAL A 96 15.52 21.02 -5.66
CA VAL A 96 16.33 20.84 -4.44
C VAL A 96 16.08 22.04 -3.55
N VAL A 97 15.28 21.86 -2.51
CA VAL A 97 14.79 22.92 -1.62
C VAL A 97 14.23 22.30 -0.34
N ASP A 98 14.26 23.06 0.75
CA ASP A 98 13.51 22.70 1.95
C ASP A 98 12.00 22.57 1.66
N SER A 99 11.37 21.57 2.26
CA SER A 99 9.98 21.22 2.05
C SER A 99 9.04 22.38 2.38
N LEU A 100 9.27 23.08 3.49
CA LEU A 100 8.42 24.19 3.92
C LEU A 100 8.61 25.41 3.03
N GLU A 101 9.85 25.72 2.65
CA GLU A 101 10.15 26.78 1.69
C GLU A 101 9.53 26.51 0.31
N GLY A 102 9.61 25.26 -0.17
CA GLY A 102 9.01 24.84 -1.43
C GLY A 102 7.49 24.99 -1.41
N LEU A 103 6.84 24.50 -0.35
CA LEU A 103 5.39 24.59 -0.16
C LEU A 103 4.89 26.05 -0.14
N LYS A 104 5.56 26.94 0.61
CA LYS A 104 5.20 28.37 0.70
C LYS A 104 5.18 29.09 -0.66
N LYS A 105 5.96 28.62 -1.63
CA LYS A 105 6.03 29.19 -2.99
C LYS A 105 4.85 28.76 -3.88
N LEU A 106 4.07 27.75 -3.46
CA LEU A 106 2.94 27.24 -4.24
C LEU A 106 1.67 28.08 -4.01
N PRO A 107 0.82 28.27 -5.04
CA PRO A 107 -0.49 28.89 -4.88
C PRO A 107 -1.44 28.03 -4.03
N ASN A 108 -2.43 28.67 -3.40
CA ASN A 108 -3.52 27.97 -2.73
C ASN A 108 -4.28 27.07 -3.72
N ASN A 109 -4.82 25.94 -3.25
CA ASN A 109 -5.70 25.06 -4.04
C ASN A 109 -5.11 24.66 -5.41
N SER A 110 -3.81 24.41 -5.49
CA SER A 110 -3.09 24.16 -6.75
C SER A 110 -2.73 22.69 -6.98
N VAL A 111 -2.79 21.86 -5.94
CA VAL A 111 -2.36 20.45 -5.97
C VAL A 111 -3.57 19.52 -5.79
N GLN A 112 -3.65 18.46 -6.59
CA GLN A 112 -4.76 17.49 -6.50
C GLN A 112 -4.47 16.40 -5.47
N CYS A 113 -3.26 15.83 -5.52
CA CYS A 113 -2.88 14.72 -4.67
C CYS A 113 -1.48 14.94 -4.09
N ILE A 114 -1.29 14.59 -2.83
CA ILE A 114 0.01 14.53 -2.19
C ILE A 114 0.20 13.11 -1.69
N VAL A 115 1.34 12.48 -1.99
CA VAL A 115 1.74 11.22 -1.37
C VAL A 115 3.14 11.43 -0.84
N THR A 116 3.33 11.25 0.45
CA THR A 116 4.60 11.63 1.10
C THR A 116 4.87 10.84 2.36
N SER A 117 6.14 10.81 2.76
CA SER A 117 6.62 10.20 3.99
C SER A 117 7.80 11.05 4.51
N PRO A 118 7.61 11.85 5.57
CA PRO A 118 8.69 12.64 6.14
C PRO A 118 9.71 11.75 6.87
N PRO A 119 10.89 12.27 7.22
CA PRO A 119 11.78 11.60 8.15
C PRO A 119 11.13 11.50 9.54
N TYR A 120 11.15 10.32 10.16
CA TYR A 120 10.33 10.00 11.34
C TYR A 120 10.93 10.46 12.68
N ASN A 121 12.09 11.11 12.70
CA ASN A 121 12.72 11.68 13.88
C ASN A 121 12.95 10.66 15.02
N LYS A 122 13.41 9.45 14.66
CA LYS A 122 13.65 8.38 15.66
C LYS A 122 14.87 8.67 16.53
N LEU A 123 15.86 9.41 16.01
CA LEU A 123 17.03 9.80 16.79
C LEU A 123 16.69 10.96 17.75
N GLY A 124 15.75 11.82 17.34
CA GLY A 124 15.25 12.93 18.16
C GLY A 124 14.64 12.48 19.48
N LEU A 125 13.81 11.43 19.44
CA LEU A 125 13.28 10.76 20.65
C LEU A 125 14.39 10.24 21.58
N ARG A 126 15.59 9.99 21.06
CA ARG A 126 16.72 9.40 21.78
C ARG A 126 17.75 10.43 22.23
N GLU A 127 17.45 11.72 22.14
CA GLU A 127 18.38 12.81 22.46
C GLU A 127 19.68 12.70 21.64
N GLY A 128 19.57 12.28 20.38
CA GLY A 128 20.74 12.09 19.51
C GLY A 128 21.47 10.75 19.69
N ARG A 129 21.11 9.92 20.67
CA ARG A 129 21.84 8.66 20.94
C ARG A 129 21.62 7.61 19.82
N PRO A 130 22.70 7.17 19.13
CA PRO A 130 22.62 6.19 18.05
C PRO A 130 21.99 4.86 18.47
N TYR A 131 21.47 4.12 17.50
CA TYR A 131 20.89 2.80 17.74
C TYR A 131 21.00 1.90 16.50
N LEU A 132 20.90 0.58 16.69
CA LEU A 132 20.97 -0.40 15.60
C LEU A 132 19.77 -0.25 14.64
N GLY A 133 20.05 -0.12 13.34
CA GLY A 133 19.01 0.15 12.33
C GLY A 133 18.59 1.63 12.26
N GLN A 134 19.46 2.54 12.70
CA GLN A 134 19.35 3.96 12.40
C GLN A 134 19.38 4.18 10.89
N ILE A 135 18.46 5.03 10.42
CA ILE A 135 18.46 5.51 9.04
C ILE A 135 19.43 6.69 8.98
N ILE A 136 20.33 6.67 8.00
CA ILE A 136 21.31 7.72 7.77
C ILE A 136 20.97 8.34 6.43
N TYR A 137 20.52 9.59 6.45
CA TYR A 137 20.34 10.39 5.23
C TYR A 137 21.65 11.13 4.92
N ASP A 138 21.81 11.57 3.68
CA ASP A 138 23.03 12.28 3.26
C ASP A 138 23.03 13.77 3.64
N THR A 139 21.87 14.41 3.75
CA THR A 139 21.74 15.85 4.04
C THR A 139 20.90 16.19 5.27
N TYR A 140 20.49 15.20 6.08
CA TYR A 140 19.60 15.44 7.22
C TYR A 140 19.85 14.45 8.38
N ASP A 141 19.95 14.99 9.60
CA ASP A 141 20.36 14.21 10.77
C ASP A 141 19.23 13.44 11.48
N ASP A 142 17.96 13.78 11.21
CA ASP A 142 16.77 13.11 11.77
C ASP A 142 16.74 13.02 13.31
N ASN A 143 17.20 14.10 13.98
CA ASN A 143 17.52 14.15 15.41
C ASN A 143 16.88 15.32 16.19
N MET A 144 15.88 15.98 15.62
CA MET A 144 15.19 17.12 16.21
C MET A 144 14.53 16.78 17.55
N LYS A 145 14.45 17.70 18.50
CA LYS A 145 13.67 17.46 19.73
C LYS A 145 12.21 17.17 19.38
N GLU A 146 11.55 16.29 20.14
CA GLU A 146 10.23 15.78 19.77
C GLU A 146 9.17 16.89 19.64
N GLU A 147 9.18 17.87 20.54
CA GLU A 147 8.26 19.02 20.48
C GLU A 147 8.51 19.87 19.23
N GLU A 148 9.79 20.13 18.92
CA GLU A 148 10.19 20.87 17.71
C GLU A 148 9.80 20.12 16.44
N TYR A 149 9.96 18.79 16.43
CA TYR A 149 9.57 17.93 15.32
C TYR A 149 8.06 17.98 15.07
N GLN A 150 7.25 17.86 16.12
CA GLN A 150 5.80 17.97 15.99
C GLN A 150 5.39 19.34 15.45
N GLN A 151 6.00 20.43 15.93
CA GLN A 151 5.73 21.78 15.43
C GLN A 151 6.15 21.95 13.97
N TRP A 152 7.28 21.37 13.57
CA TRP A 152 7.72 21.36 12.18
C TRP A 152 6.75 20.59 11.27
N GLN A 153 6.33 19.39 11.67
CA GLN A 153 5.34 18.61 10.94
C GLN A 153 4.00 19.32 10.84
N LEU A 154 3.53 19.99 11.89
CA LEU A 154 2.32 20.80 11.86
C LEU A 154 2.39 21.94 10.83
N LYS A 155 3.52 22.65 10.76
CA LYS A 155 3.73 23.71 9.75
C LYS A 155 3.64 23.14 8.33
N ILE A 156 4.22 21.97 8.08
CA ILE A 156 4.15 21.28 6.79
C ILE A 156 2.71 20.87 6.48
N LEU A 157 2.00 20.23 7.42
CA LEU A 157 0.61 19.78 7.24
C LEU A 157 -0.34 20.95 6.97
N ASN A 158 -0.16 22.09 7.62
CA ASN A 158 -0.98 23.28 7.39
C ASN A 158 -0.68 23.92 6.02
N GLU A 159 0.57 23.90 5.56
CA GLU A 159 0.89 24.29 4.18
C GLU A 159 0.32 23.30 3.15
N ILE A 160 0.32 22.00 3.45
CA ILE A 160 -0.39 20.98 2.66
C ILE A 160 -1.88 21.32 2.57
N ASN A 161 -2.54 21.63 3.69
CA ASN A 161 -3.92 22.09 3.70
C ASN A 161 -4.16 23.28 2.77
N ARG A 162 -3.26 24.27 2.79
CA ARG A 162 -3.36 25.49 1.96
C ARG A 162 -3.26 25.17 0.46
N VAL A 163 -2.28 24.37 0.04
CA VAL A 163 -2.02 24.09 -1.38
C VAL A 163 -2.96 23.03 -1.97
N LEU A 164 -3.56 22.17 -1.15
CA LEU A 164 -4.49 21.15 -1.60
C LEU A 164 -5.79 21.79 -2.12
N LYS A 165 -6.24 21.33 -3.30
CA LYS A 165 -7.56 21.67 -3.84
C LYS A 165 -8.67 21.23 -2.88
N PRO A 166 -9.87 21.85 -2.92
CA PRO A 166 -11.00 21.43 -2.08
C PRO A 166 -11.31 19.93 -2.18
N ASN A 167 -11.38 19.36 -3.39
CA ASN A 167 -11.61 17.92 -3.57
C ASN A 167 -10.31 17.09 -3.64
N GLY A 168 -9.19 17.63 -3.15
CA GLY A 168 -7.88 16.98 -3.16
C GLY A 168 -7.67 16.01 -2.00
N SER A 169 -6.65 15.16 -2.13
CA SER A 169 -6.28 14.16 -1.11
C SER A 169 -4.80 14.25 -0.77
N ALA A 170 -4.45 14.09 0.51
CA ALA A 170 -3.07 13.93 0.95
C ALA A 170 -2.91 12.59 1.68
N PHE A 171 -1.95 11.78 1.26
CA PHE A 171 -1.58 10.52 1.86
C PHE A 171 -0.25 10.71 2.58
N TYR A 172 -0.31 10.81 3.90
CA TYR A 172 0.84 11.05 4.76
C TYR A 172 1.22 9.75 5.46
N ASN A 173 2.31 9.13 5.03
CA ASN A 173 2.80 7.88 5.60
C ASN A 173 3.71 8.13 6.80
N HIS A 174 3.38 7.51 7.93
CA HIS A 174 4.20 7.52 9.13
C HIS A 174 4.07 6.20 9.90
N LYS A 175 4.86 6.04 10.95
CA LYS A 175 4.73 4.94 11.91
C LYS A 175 4.68 5.40 13.36
N ASP A 176 4.16 4.54 14.22
CA ASP A 176 4.32 4.68 15.66
C ASP A 176 5.78 4.50 16.05
N ARG A 177 6.27 5.36 16.95
CA ARG A 177 7.67 5.40 17.37
C ARG A 177 7.75 5.04 18.84
N ARG A 178 8.35 3.89 19.13
CA ARG A 178 8.51 3.42 20.50
C ARG A 178 9.84 3.88 21.09
N TYR A 179 9.79 4.53 22.23
CA TYR A 179 10.97 4.90 23.01
C TYR A 179 10.63 4.94 24.51
N CYS A 180 11.57 4.53 25.37
CA CYS A 180 11.42 4.55 26.84
C CYS A 180 10.06 4.01 27.36
N ARG A 181 9.63 2.83 26.88
CA ARG A 181 8.32 2.20 27.22
C ARG A 181 7.07 3.00 26.84
N GLN A 182 7.22 4.04 26.04
CA GLN A 182 6.14 4.87 25.50
C GLN A 182 6.04 4.73 23.98
N ASP A 183 4.81 4.77 23.46
CA ASP A 183 4.54 4.86 22.03
C ASP A 183 4.15 6.29 21.67
N TYR A 184 4.92 6.90 20.77
CA TYR A 184 4.67 8.23 20.21
C TYR A 184 3.93 8.05 18.89
N ARG A 185 2.66 8.43 18.87
CA ARG A 185 1.73 8.18 17.78
C ARG A 185 1.61 9.43 16.90
N PRO A 186 1.83 9.34 15.59
CA PRO A 186 1.72 10.49 14.69
C PRO A 186 0.34 11.14 14.70
N GLU A 187 -0.72 10.36 14.95
CA GLU A 187 -2.09 10.83 15.08
C GLU A 187 -2.24 11.97 16.10
N ASP A 188 -1.44 11.95 17.18
CA ASP A 188 -1.50 12.92 18.26
C ASP A 188 -1.10 14.34 17.80
N PHE A 189 -0.26 14.47 16.77
CA PHE A 189 0.06 15.77 16.16
C PHE A 189 -0.68 16.00 14.85
N VAL A 190 -0.91 14.97 14.02
CA VAL A 190 -1.64 15.11 12.75
C VAL A 190 -3.07 15.65 12.99
N SER A 191 -3.73 15.20 14.05
CA SER A 191 -5.08 15.66 14.44
C SER A 191 -5.17 17.13 14.83
N LYS A 192 -4.04 17.78 15.12
CA LYS A 192 -3.96 19.22 15.46
C LYS A 192 -3.74 20.12 14.23
N SER A 193 -3.55 19.53 13.05
CA SER A 193 -3.42 20.29 11.80
C SER A 193 -4.78 20.77 11.28
N ASP A 194 -4.77 21.66 10.28
CA ASP A 194 -5.98 22.16 9.62
C ASP A 194 -6.62 21.12 8.67
N LEU A 195 -5.97 19.96 8.47
CA LEU A 195 -6.50 18.86 7.69
C LEU A 195 -7.46 18.00 8.53
N LYS A 196 -8.34 17.28 7.86
CA LYS A 196 -9.19 16.25 8.49
C LYS A 196 -8.69 14.86 8.10
N MET A 197 -8.63 13.99 9.10
CA MET A 197 -8.40 12.56 8.90
C MET A 197 -9.64 11.94 8.27
N TYR A 198 -9.59 11.64 6.97
CA TYR A 198 -10.69 10.99 6.26
C TYR A 198 -10.70 9.48 6.54
N GLN A 199 -9.53 8.84 6.46
CA GLN A 199 -9.36 7.42 6.79
C GLN A 199 -7.89 7.12 7.11
N THR A 200 -7.65 6.14 7.98
CA THR A 200 -6.31 5.55 8.16
C THR A 200 -6.22 4.24 7.42
N LEU A 201 -5.21 4.11 6.57
CA LEU A 201 -4.86 2.87 5.88
C LEU A 201 -3.65 2.22 6.59
N ILE A 202 -3.63 0.90 6.62
CA ILE A 202 -2.55 0.12 7.24
C ILE A 202 -1.70 -0.48 6.13
N TRP A 203 -0.44 -0.09 6.07
CA TRP A 203 0.56 -0.74 5.23
C TRP A 203 1.19 -1.89 6.03
N ASP A 204 0.74 -3.12 5.76
CA ASP A 204 1.39 -4.33 6.25
C ASP A 204 2.61 -4.65 5.39
N ARG A 205 3.80 -4.46 5.97
CA ARG A 205 5.07 -4.74 5.31
C ARG A 205 5.42 -6.23 5.31
N GLY A 206 4.65 -7.07 6.00
CA GLY A 206 4.87 -8.49 6.19
C GLY A 206 6.08 -8.87 7.04
N SER A 207 7.06 -7.98 7.19
CA SER A 207 8.32 -8.22 7.92
C SER A 207 8.94 -6.94 8.48
N THR A 208 9.79 -7.12 9.50
CA THR A 208 10.56 -6.05 10.15
C THR A 208 11.99 -6.50 10.43
N VAL A 209 12.94 -5.57 10.34
CA VAL A 209 14.33 -5.79 10.76
C VAL A 209 14.49 -5.72 12.29
N ASN A 210 13.48 -5.19 12.99
CA ASN A 210 13.50 -5.09 14.44
C ASN A 210 13.23 -6.45 15.09
N GLN A 211 14.28 -7.09 15.60
CA GLN A 211 14.22 -8.39 16.27
C GLN A 211 14.13 -8.29 17.80
N ASN A 212 13.80 -7.11 18.35
CA ASN A 212 13.66 -6.96 19.79
C ASN A 212 12.52 -7.83 20.33
N THR A 213 12.79 -8.64 21.34
CA THR A 213 11.84 -9.59 21.94
C THR A 213 10.98 -8.99 23.04
N ALA A 214 11.22 -7.74 23.44
CA ALA A 214 10.48 -7.09 24.53
C ALA A 214 9.08 -6.60 24.15
N TYR A 215 8.69 -6.68 22.87
CA TYR A 215 7.37 -6.26 22.37
C TYR A 215 7.05 -6.92 21.02
N PHE A 216 5.79 -6.83 20.59
CA PHE A 216 5.34 -7.35 19.29
C PHE A 216 6.09 -6.68 18.13
N ARG A 217 6.38 -7.46 17.09
CA ARG A 217 7.14 -6.98 15.93
C ARG A 217 6.40 -5.85 15.20
N PRO A 218 7.01 -4.66 15.03
CA PRO A 218 6.40 -3.56 14.30
C PRO A 218 6.54 -3.81 12.80
N ASN A 219 5.55 -4.51 12.23
CA ASN A 219 5.49 -4.87 10.81
C ASN A 219 4.59 -3.95 9.99
N VAL A 220 3.90 -3.01 10.63
CA VAL A 220 2.97 -2.10 9.97
C VAL A 220 3.48 -0.66 9.99
N GLU A 221 3.09 0.08 8.97
CA GLU A 221 3.09 1.55 8.96
C GLU A 221 1.68 2.04 8.65
N LYS A 222 1.40 3.30 8.94
CA LYS A 222 0.11 3.93 8.74
C LYS A 222 0.21 4.93 7.60
N ILE A 223 -0.82 4.99 6.77
CA ILE A 223 -0.99 6.02 5.75
C ILE A 223 -2.25 6.77 6.13
N PHE A 224 -2.08 8.02 6.55
CA PHE A 224 -3.18 8.88 6.90
C PHE A 224 -3.70 9.52 5.62
N TRP A 225 -4.93 9.17 5.22
CA TRP A 225 -5.63 9.85 4.14
C TRP A 225 -6.30 11.09 4.72
N LEU A 226 -5.73 12.24 4.39
CA LEU A 226 -6.09 13.56 4.87
C LEU A 226 -6.80 14.36 3.76
N THR A 227 -7.81 15.13 4.15
CA THR A 227 -8.56 16.02 3.26
C THR A 227 -8.64 17.42 3.86
N LYS A 228 -8.98 18.42 3.03
CA LYS A 228 -9.19 19.78 3.51
C LYS A 228 -10.41 19.81 4.44
N ALA A 229 -10.33 20.51 5.57
CA ALA A 229 -11.47 20.60 6.50
C ALA A 229 -12.67 21.34 5.91
N SER A 230 -12.40 22.33 5.05
CA SER A 230 -13.40 23.24 4.50
C SER A 230 -14.06 22.72 3.21
N SER A 231 -13.87 21.45 2.85
CA SER A 231 -14.33 20.90 1.57
C SER A 231 -15.35 19.78 1.76
N GLY A 232 -16.19 19.58 0.74
CA GLY A 232 -17.02 18.38 0.59
C GLY A 232 -16.19 17.11 0.29
N THR A 233 -16.83 16.11 -0.30
CA THR A 233 -16.22 14.79 -0.58
C THR A 233 -14.99 14.88 -1.50
N PRO A 234 -13.85 14.24 -1.16
CA PRO A 234 -12.68 14.19 -2.02
C PRO A 234 -12.96 13.40 -3.31
N LYS A 235 -12.16 13.64 -4.37
CA LYS A 235 -12.16 12.71 -5.52
C LYS A 235 -11.75 11.33 -5.06
N PHE A 236 -12.55 10.32 -5.39
CA PHE A 236 -12.24 8.93 -5.10
C PHE A 236 -12.85 7.98 -6.13
N TYR A 237 -12.03 7.09 -6.69
CA TYR A 237 -12.37 6.17 -7.76
C TYR A 237 -12.00 4.73 -7.35
N ARG A 238 -12.84 4.12 -6.51
CA ARG A 238 -12.61 2.75 -5.99
C ARG A 238 -12.61 1.70 -7.11
N ASP A 239 -13.40 1.92 -8.14
CA ASP A 239 -13.56 1.09 -9.33
C ASP A 239 -12.27 0.96 -10.15
N ARG A 240 -11.38 1.96 -10.09
CA ARG A 240 -10.07 1.92 -10.76
C ARG A 240 -9.05 1.03 -10.04
N LEU A 241 -9.34 0.59 -8.82
CA LEU A 241 -8.38 -0.14 -7.98
C LEU A 241 -8.49 -1.65 -8.16
N PRO A 242 -7.35 -2.38 -8.16
CA PRO A 242 -7.35 -3.82 -7.97
C PRO A 242 -8.04 -4.21 -6.66
N GLU A 243 -8.64 -5.40 -6.63
CA GLU A 243 -9.46 -5.85 -5.49
C GLU A 243 -8.70 -5.81 -4.16
N CYS A 244 -7.42 -6.22 -4.15
CA CYS A 244 -6.59 -6.24 -2.95
C CYS A 244 -6.32 -4.85 -2.35
N PHE A 245 -6.52 -3.77 -3.11
CA PHE A 245 -6.33 -2.39 -2.67
C PHE A 245 -7.62 -1.63 -2.38
N LYS A 246 -8.79 -2.28 -2.54
CA LYS A 246 -10.08 -1.68 -2.16
C LYS A 246 -10.30 -1.67 -0.64
N GLY A 247 -9.65 -2.58 0.09
CA GLY A 247 -9.65 -2.61 1.56
C GLY A 247 -8.68 -1.60 2.18
N SER A 248 -8.77 -1.40 3.50
CA SER A 248 -7.92 -0.46 4.25
C SER A 248 -6.59 -1.05 4.74
N VAL A 249 -6.36 -2.35 4.53
CA VAL A 249 -5.12 -3.03 4.90
C VAL A 249 -4.41 -3.48 3.63
N TRP A 250 -3.25 -2.90 3.35
CA TRP A 250 -2.47 -3.15 2.16
C TRP A 250 -1.21 -3.93 2.49
N ARG A 251 -1.12 -5.16 2.00
CA ARG A 251 0.07 -5.99 2.19
C ARG A 251 1.05 -5.76 1.05
N ILE A 252 2.09 -4.96 1.31
CA ILE A 252 3.10 -4.61 0.31
C ILE A 252 4.48 -4.78 0.95
N PRO A 253 5.38 -5.64 0.42
CA PRO A 253 6.74 -5.73 0.95
C PRO A 253 7.51 -4.41 0.82
N PRO A 254 8.46 -4.09 1.74
CA PRO A 254 9.32 -2.93 1.61
C PRO A 254 10.16 -2.94 0.33
N GLU A 255 10.45 -1.76 -0.22
CA GLU A 255 11.36 -1.61 -1.35
C GLU A 255 12.80 -1.95 -0.92
N LYS A 256 13.47 -2.81 -1.70
CA LYS A 256 14.83 -3.29 -1.39
C LYS A 256 15.87 -2.94 -2.46
N LYS A 257 15.44 -2.58 -3.68
CA LYS A 257 16.33 -2.34 -4.83
C LYS A 257 16.74 -0.87 -4.96
N ASN A 258 16.23 -0.01 -4.09
CA ASN A 258 16.50 1.41 -4.11
C ASN A 258 17.63 1.74 -3.13
N LYS A 259 18.61 2.54 -3.56
CA LYS A 259 19.74 2.95 -2.73
C LYS A 259 19.38 3.98 -1.66
N HIS A 260 18.24 4.64 -1.78
CA HIS A 260 17.74 5.53 -0.75
C HIS A 260 17.49 4.71 0.52
N PRO A 261 17.83 5.21 1.71
CA PRO A 261 17.85 4.37 2.91
C PRO A 261 16.46 4.01 3.43
N ALA A 262 15.44 4.82 3.12
CA ALA A 262 14.05 4.58 3.54
C ALA A 262 13.03 4.93 2.44
N PRO A 263 12.98 4.20 1.30
CA PRO A 263 11.98 4.43 0.26
C PRO A 263 10.71 3.60 0.53
N PHE A 264 9.52 4.18 0.35
CA PHE A 264 8.30 3.37 0.24
C PHE A 264 8.19 2.73 -1.16
N PRO A 265 7.43 1.62 -1.30
CA PRO A 265 7.22 0.92 -2.57
C PRO A 265 6.49 1.77 -3.61
N LEU A 266 6.83 1.61 -4.89
CA LEU A 266 6.20 2.35 -5.99
C LEU A 266 4.68 2.13 -6.07
N ILE A 267 4.24 0.88 -5.93
CA ILE A 267 2.82 0.49 -5.99
C ILE A 267 1.96 1.24 -4.97
N LEU A 268 2.49 1.53 -3.77
CA LEU A 268 1.76 2.26 -2.73
C LEU A 268 1.35 3.65 -3.23
N SER A 269 2.30 4.40 -3.81
CA SER A 269 2.01 5.72 -4.37
C SER A 269 1.11 5.64 -5.60
N GLU A 270 1.30 4.64 -6.45
CA GLU A 270 0.49 4.52 -7.65
C GLU A 270 -0.99 4.28 -7.32
N ILE A 271 -1.29 3.42 -6.34
CA ILE A 271 -2.67 3.18 -5.86
C ILE A 271 -3.29 4.44 -5.27
N CYS A 272 -2.57 5.18 -4.41
CA CYS A 272 -3.03 6.46 -3.87
C CYS A 272 -3.38 7.47 -4.97
N ILE A 273 -2.52 7.60 -5.98
CA ILE A 273 -2.70 8.54 -7.09
C ILE A 273 -3.86 8.10 -7.98
N LEU A 274 -3.92 6.82 -8.37
CA LEU A 274 -4.97 6.27 -9.22
C LEU A 274 -6.36 6.44 -8.60
N ALA A 275 -6.46 6.22 -7.29
CA ALA A 275 -7.69 6.36 -6.52
C ALA A 275 -8.21 7.79 -6.46
N THR A 276 -7.37 8.83 -6.55
CA THR A 276 -7.75 10.20 -6.14
C THR A 276 -7.47 11.30 -7.16
N THR A 277 -7.04 10.93 -8.37
CA THR A 277 -6.68 11.90 -9.43
C THR A 277 -7.19 11.48 -10.80
N ASP A 278 -7.29 12.44 -11.71
CA ASP A 278 -7.44 12.18 -13.15
C ASP A 278 -6.11 12.38 -13.88
N GLU A 279 -6.01 11.92 -15.14
CA GLU A 279 -4.83 12.19 -15.97
C GLU A 279 -4.56 13.70 -16.06
N GLY A 280 -3.28 14.09 -16.03
CA GLY A 280 -2.87 15.50 -16.06
C GLY A 280 -3.01 16.27 -14.74
N ASP A 281 -3.67 15.72 -13.71
CA ASP A 281 -3.68 16.34 -12.37
C ASP A 281 -2.26 16.47 -11.80
N LEU A 282 -2.04 17.44 -10.92
CA LEU A 282 -0.75 17.68 -10.27
C LEU A 282 -0.65 16.88 -8.97
N VAL A 283 0.35 16.00 -8.91
CA VAL A 283 0.78 15.25 -7.72
C VAL A 283 2.02 15.91 -7.13
N LEU A 284 2.05 16.09 -5.81
CA LEU A 284 3.18 16.67 -5.09
C LEU A 284 3.76 15.69 -4.06
N ASP A 285 5.07 15.71 -3.89
CA ASP A 285 5.75 15.10 -2.75
C ASP A 285 6.72 16.10 -2.11
N PRO A 286 6.42 16.66 -0.92
CA PRO A 286 7.32 17.59 -0.23
C PRO A 286 8.56 16.92 0.36
N PHE A 287 8.62 15.58 0.41
CA PHE A 287 9.76 14.79 0.88
C PHE A 287 10.11 13.74 -0.19
N ALA A 288 10.41 14.23 -1.40
CA ALA A 288 10.44 13.42 -2.60
C ALA A 288 11.47 12.29 -2.56
N GLY A 289 12.56 12.44 -1.81
CA GLY A 289 13.64 11.47 -1.72
C GLY A 289 14.08 11.00 -3.10
N SER A 290 14.25 9.70 -3.27
CA SER A 290 14.58 9.11 -4.59
C SER A 290 13.47 9.21 -5.67
N GLY A 291 12.38 9.94 -5.42
CA GLY A 291 11.34 10.31 -6.38
C GLY A 291 10.31 9.22 -6.67
N THR A 292 9.97 8.38 -5.68
CA THR A 292 8.99 7.30 -5.87
C THR A 292 7.60 7.84 -6.25
N THR A 293 7.08 8.84 -5.52
CA THR A 293 5.80 9.47 -5.84
C THR A 293 5.81 10.13 -7.23
N LEU A 294 6.91 10.81 -7.57
CA LEU A 294 7.04 11.50 -8.85
C LEU A 294 7.07 10.51 -10.02
N LEU A 295 7.76 9.38 -9.85
CA LEU A 295 7.79 8.30 -10.81
C LEU A 295 6.40 7.66 -10.97
N ALA A 296 5.68 7.41 -9.87
CA ALA A 296 4.32 6.89 -9.89
C ALA A 296 3.36 7.82 -10.66
N ALA A 297 3.42 9.12 -10.36
CA ALA A 297 2.64 10.13 -11.06
C ALA A 297 2.96 10.16 -12.57
N ALA A 298 4.24 10.13 -12.94
CA ALA A 298 4.66 10.10 -14.33
C ALA A 298 4.16 8.84 -15.08
N ASN A 299 4.26 7.66 -14.46
CA ASN A 299 3.75 6.41 -15.02
C ASN A 299 2.24 6.50 -15.28
N LEU A 300 1.49 7.07 -14.34
CA LEU A 300 0.06 7.30 -14.42
C LEU A 300 -0.34 8.52 -15.28
N LYS A 301 0.58 9.14 -16.03
CA LYS A 301 0.30 10.33 -16.85
C LYS A 301 -0.26 11.53 -16.05
N ARG A 302 0.12 11.66 -14.78
CA ARG A 302 -0.11 12.85 -13.97
C ARG A 302 1.10 13.77 -14.06
N SER A 303 0.89 15.07 -13.85
CA SER A 303 2.01 15.98 -13.62
C SER A 303 2.57 15.76 -12.22
N TYR A 304 3.87 15.97 -12.03
CA TYR A 304 4.47 15.83 -10.71
C TYR A 304 5.29 17.06 -10.28
N LEU A 305 5.40 17.28 -8.98
CA LEU A 305 6.34 18.20 -8.37
C LEU A 305 6.92 17.56 -7.12
N GLY A 306 8.23 17.65 -6.92
CA GLY A 306 8.88 17.14 -5.73
C GLY A 306 9.88 18.11 -5.13
N PHE A 307 9.95 18.12 -3.80
CA PHE A 307 10.94 18.86 -3.01
C PHE A 307 11.76 17.90 -2.17
N ASP A 308 13.07 18.16 -2.08
CA ASP A 308 13.97 17.45 -1.20
C ASP A 308 15.26 18.26 -1.02
N LEU A 309 15.98 18.07 0.08
CA LEU A 309 17.26 18.74 0.35
C LEU A 309 18.42 18.13 -0.45
N SER A 310 18.34 16.84 -0.78
CA SER A 310 19.46 16.11 -1.38
C SER A 310 19.53 16.26 -2.89
N HIS A 311 20.67 16.73 -3.38
CA HIS A 311 21.01 16.67 -4.80
C HIS A 311 21.23 15.23 -5.29
N ASN A 312 21.76 14.34 -4.44
CA ASN A 312 21.99 12.94 -4.81
C ASN A 312 20.68 12.22 -5.07
N TYR A 313 19.67 12.44 -4.23
CA TYR A 313 18.34 11.86 -4.41
C TYR A 313 17.66 12.37 -5.68
N LYS A 314 17.85 13.65 -6.03
CA LYS A 314 17.44 14.18 -7.34
C LYS A 314 18.10 13.44 -8.51
N MET A 315 19.40 13.15 -8.41
CA MET A 315 20.12 12.39 -9.45
C MET A 315 19.61 10.95 -9.56
N MET A 316 19.31 10.30 -8.43
CA MET A 316 18.67 8.99 -8.43
C MET A 316 17.30 9.02 -9.12
N PHE A 317 16.46 10.01 -8.81
CA PHE A 317 15.17 10.18 -9.49
C PHE A 317 15.35 10.33 -11.01
N ARG A 318 16.31 11.15 -11.47
CA ARG A 318 16.61 11.33 -12.91
C ARG A 318 16.96 10.01 -13.60
N GLN A 319 17.75 9.16 -12.94
CA GLN A 319 18.09 7.84 -13.47
C GLN A 319 16.85 6.93 -13.54
N ARG A 320 16.05 6.90 -12.47
CA ARG A 320 14.83 6.07 -12.38
C ARG A 320 13.80 6.44 -13.43
N ILE A 321 13.54 7.74 -13.62
CA ILE A 321 12.53 8.18 -14.59
C ILE A 321 13.01 7.97 -16.04
N ALA A 322 14.31 8.13 -16.31
CA ALA A 322 14.89 7.83 -17.62
C ALA A 322 14.83 6.34 -17.97
N ALA A 323 14.97 5.46 -16.96
CA ALA A 323 14.85 4.01 -17.12
C ALA A 323 13.41 3.49 -17.06
N SER A 324 12.41 4.36 -16.80
CA SER A 324 11.03 3.91 -16.63
C SER A 324 10.45 3.41 -17.94
N LYS A 325 9.93 2.18 -17.91
CA LYS A 325 9.18 1.58 -19.02
C LYS A 325 7.68 1.92 -18.99
N LYS A 326 7.23 2.76 -18.05
CA LYS A 326 5.80 3.09 -17.80
C LYS A 326 4.92 1.84 -17.64
N ILE A 327 5.43 0.83 -16.95
CA ILE A 327 4.68 -0.38 -16.64
C ILE A 327 3.97 -0.16 -15.31
N HIS A 328 2.65 -0.34 -15.29
CA HIS A 328 1.88 -0.29 -14.05
C HIS A 328 2.09 -1.59 -13.26
N LEU A 329 2.59 -1.48 -12.02
CA LEU A 329 2.95 -2.67 -11.25
C LEU A 329 1.73 -3.55 -10.91
N TRP A 330 0.54 -2.97 -10.74
CA TRP A 330 -0.69 -3.74 -10.49
C TRP A 330 -1.20 -4.51 -11.71
N GLU A 331 -0.87 -4.10 -12.93
CA GLU A 331 -1.18 -4.89 -14.14
C GLU A 331 -0.38 -6.20 -14.20
N GLN A 332 0.67 -6.30 -13.37
CA GLN A 332 1.46 -7.51 -13.20
C GLN A 332 1.09 -8.32 -11.95
N MET A 333 0.10 -7.86 -11.17
CA MET A 333 -0.35 -8.53 -9.96
C MET A 333 -1.55 -9.43 -10.28
N TYR A 334 -1.35 -10.75 -10.16
CA TYR A 334 -2.37 -11.76 -10.39
C TYR A 334 -2.85 -12.31 -9.05
N ILE A 335 -4.17 -12.42 -8.86
CA ILE A 335 -4.75 -13.00 -7.64
C ILE A 335 -4.60 -14.51 -7.66
N VAL A 336 -3.98 -15.06 -6.63
CA VAL A 336 -3.97 -16.49 -6.34
C VAL A 336 -5.32 -16.87 -5.76
N GLU A 337 -6.03 -17.73 -6.48
CA GLU A 337 -7.26 -18.37 -6.01
C GLU A 337 -6.93 -19.50 -5.04
N LYS A 338 -5.94 -20.34 -5.40
CA LYS A 338 -5.56 -21.51 -4.60
C LYS A 338 -4.12 -21.93 -4.89
N ILE A 339 -3.46 -22.48 -3.87
CA ILE A 339 -2.21 -23.21 -4.05
C ILE A 339 -2.56 -24.67 -4.37
N VAL A 340 -2.17 -25.12 -5.56
CA VAL A 340 -2.51 -26.43 -6.10
C VAL A 340 -1.48 -27.46 -5.66
N ASP A 341 -0.20 -27.12 -5.75
CA ASP A 341 0.89 -28.05 -5.43
C ASP A 341 2.16 -27.30 -4.98
N HIS A 342 3.18 -28.05 -4.55
CA HIS A 342 4.51 -27.56 -4.21
C HIS A 342 5.60 -28.54 -4.67
N ARG A 343 6.78 -28.01 -4.99
CA ARG A 343 7.96 -28.80 -5.33
C ARG A 343 9.24 -28.10 -4.87
N ILE A 344 10.32 -28.85 -4.82
CA ILE A 344 11.67 -28.31 -4.61
C ILE A 344 12.41 -28.41 -5.94
N ARG A 345 12.87 -27.28 -6.48
CA ARG A 345 13.66 -27.21 -7.70
C ARG A 345 14.92 -26.39 -7.42
N ASN A 346 16.10 -26.97 -7.68
CA ASN A 346 17.40 -26.34 -7.40
C ASN A 346 17.56 -25.84 -5.95
N GLY A 347 17.00 -26.56 -4.98
CA GLY A 347 17.02 -26.17 -3.57
C GLY A 347 16.04 -25.05 -3.19
N CYS A 348 15.29 -24.49 -4.15
CA CYS A 348 14.26 -23.49 -3.92
C CYS A 348 12.87 -24.14 -3.87
N MET A 349 12.03 -23.69 -2.94
CA MET A 349 10.63 -24.11 -2.87
C MET A 349 9.80 -23.33 -3.89
N GLU A 350 9.09 -24.06 -4.74
CA GLU A 350 8.15 -23.53 -5.73
C GLU A 350 6.75 -24.05 -5.41
N TYR A 351 5.74 -23.25 -5.72
CA TYR A 351 4.32 -23.59 -5.56
C TYR A 351 3.60 -23.43 -6.88
N LEU A 352 2.76 -24.41 -7.22
CA LEU A 352 1.87 -24.34 -8.37
C LEU A 352 0.60 -23.60 -7.97
N LEU A 353 0.26 -22.56 -8.72
CA LEU A 353 -0.80 -21.63 -8.35
C LEU A 353 -1.95 -21.69 -9.33
N LYS A 354 -3.17 -21.74 -8.78
CA LYS A 354 -4.40 -21.46 -9.51
C LYS A 354 -4.68 -19.97 -9.44
N TRP A 355 -4.66 -19.32 -10.60
CA TRP A 355 -4.95 -17.90 -10.72
C TRP A 355 -6.46 -17.65 -10.79
N LYS A 356 -6.94 -16.65 -10.05
CA LYS A 356 -8.35 -16.27 -10.03
C LYS A 356 -8.76 -15.72 -11.39
N GLY A 357 -9.82 -16.28 -11.97
CA GLY A 357 -10.32 -15.88 -13.30
C GLY A 357 -9.59 -16.48 -14.49
N TYR A 358 -8.60 -17.36 -14.27
CA TYR A 358 -7.90 -18.09 -15.33
C TYR A 358 -8.19 -19.59 -15.22
N SER A 359 -8.11 -20.32 -16.34
CA SER A 359 -8.28 -21.78 -16.34
C SER A 359 -7.09 -22.48 -15.67
N GLU A 360 -7.26 -23.75 -15.27
CA GLU A 360 -6.17 -24.54 -14.66
C GLU A 360 -4.96 -24.76 -15.59
N LYS A 361 -5.15 -24.60 -16.91
CA LYS A 361 -4.06 -24.69 -17.89
C LYS A 361 -3.05 -23.55 -17.75
N GLU A 362 -3.49 -22.43 -17.16
CA GLU A 362 -2.65 -21.25 -16.91
C GLU A 362 -1.91 -21.30 -15.57
N ASN A 363 -2.04 -22.40 -14.82
CA ASN A 363 -1.37 -22.54 -13.53
C ASN A 363 0.15 -22.48 -13.73
N THR A 364 0.83 -21.65 -12.94
CA THR A 364 2.29 -21.51 -13.02
C THR A 364 2.96 -21.84 -11.70
N TRP A 365 4.21 -22.29 -11.79
CA TRP A 365 5.08 -22.52 -10.64
C TRP A 365 5.75 -21.20 -10.27
N GLU A 366 5.49 -20.73 -9.06
CA GLU A 366 6.09 -19.52 -8.51
C GLU A 366 6.94 -19.84 -7.28
N LEU A 367 8.04 -19.12 -7.12
CA LEU A 367 8.92 -19.28 -5.96
C LEU A 367 8.19 -18.86 -4.67
N GLU A 368 8.50 -19.52 -3.55
CA GLU A 368 7.96 -19.13 -2.23
C GLU A 368 8.25 -17.66 -1.88
N GLU A 369 9.40 -17.13 -2.33
CA GLU A 369 9.74 -15.72 -2.14
C GLU A 369 8.84 -14.74 -2.88
N ASN A 370 8.21 -15.19 -3.97
CA ASN A 370 7.24 -14.38 -4.70
C ASN A 370 5.92 -14.37 -3.93
N LEU A 371 5.54 -15.49 -3.28
CA LEU A 371 4.24 -15.70 -2.62
C LEU A 371 3.95 -14.71 -1.49
N HIS A 372 2.90 -13.91 -1.67
CA HIS A 372 2.39 -12.94 -0.70
C HIS A 372 1.03 -13.36 -0.13
N CYS A 373 0.79 -14.67 -0.02
CA CYS A 373 -0.48 -15.28 0.42
C CYS A 373 -0.31 -16.21 1.65
N PRO A 374 0.12 -15.69 2.82
CA PRO A 374 0.43 -16.56 3.96
C PRO A 374 -0.76 -17.39 4.44
N GLY A 375 -1.99 -16.89 4.30
CA GLY A 375 -3.20 -17.66 4.61
C GLY A 375 -3.34 -18.90 3.73
N LEU A 376 -3.23 -18.74 2.41
CA LEU A 376 -3.30 -19.85 1.45
C LEU A 376 -2.13 -20.82 1.63
N LEU A 377 -0.92 -20.30 1.90
CA LEU A 377 0.25 -21.13 2.22
C LEU A 377 0.05 -21.93 3.50
N GLN A 378 -0.52 -21.34 4.54
CA GLN A 378 -0.78 -22.02 5.81
C GLN A 378 -1.84 -23.11 5.63
N GLN A 379 -2.94 -22.80 4.93
CA GLN A 379 -4.00 -23.76 4.60
C GLN A 379 -3.46 -24.94 3.78
N PHE A 380 -2.63 -24.66 2.78
CA PHE A 380 -2.00 -25.69 1.96
C PHE A 380 -0.99 -26.53 2.76
N LYS A 381 -0.13 -25.92 3.57
CA LYS A 381 0.80 -26.66 4.45
C LYS A 381 0.05 -27.52 5.48
N ALA A 382 -1.07 -27.03 6.02
CA ALA A 382 -1.93 -27.78 6.92
C ALA A 382 -2.58 -28.99 6.22
N SER A 383 -3.10 -28.81 5.00
CA SER A 383 -3.72 -29.90 4.23
C SER A 383 -2.71 -31.02 3.91
N LEU A 384 -1.46 -30.69 3.58
CA LEU A 384 -0.38 -31.66 3.40
C LEU A 384 -0.09 -32.45 4.69
N SER A 385 -0.08 -31.79 5.85
CA SER A 385 0.15 -32.45 7.14
C SER A 385 -0.97 -33.44 7.47
N ASN A 386 -2.22 -33.09 7.16
CA ASN A 386 -3.39 -33.95 7.37
C ASN A 386 -3.38 -35.15 6.42
N GLN A 387 -3.01 -34.97 5.15
CA GLN A 387 -2.86 -36.08 4.20
C GLN A 387 -1.75 -37.06 4.62
N LYS A 388 -0.63 -36.58 5.18
CA LYS A 388 0.43 -37.44 5.72
C LYS A 388 -0.07 -38.26 6.93
N LYS A 389 -0.83 -37.64 7.84
CA LYS A 389 -1.46 -38.33 8.99
C LYS A 389 -2.52 -39.36 8.57
N ALA A 390 -3.27 -39.09 7.50
CA ALA A 390 -4.26 -40.03 6.97
C ALA A 390 -3.61 -41.26 6.32
N LYS A 391 -2.53 -41.06 5.54
CA LYS A 391 -1.76 -42.16 4.92
C LYS A 391 -1.06 -43.06 5.95
N SER A 392 -0.54 -42.50 7.05
CA SER A 392 0.05 -43.30 8.13
C SER A 392 -0.97 -44.09 8.95
N LYS A 393 -2.22 -43.61 9.07
CA LYS A 393 -3.31 -44.37 9.71
C LYS A 393 -3.84 -45.52 8.85
N SER A 394 -3.81 -45.40 7.51
CA SER A 394 -4.29 -46.46 6.61
C SER A 394 -3.33 -47.65 6.46
N SER A 395 -2.01 -47.44 6.69
CA SER A 395 -0.99 -48.49 6.58
C SER A 395 -0.87 -49.41 7.80
N ASN A 396 -1.59 -49.12 8.90
CA ASN A 396 -1.58 -49.91 10.13
C ASN A 396 -2.72 -50.94 10.26
N LYS A 397 -3.53 -51.19 9.22
CA LYS A 397 -4.50 -52.30 9.21
C LYS A 397 -3.88 -53.55 8.58
N ARG A 398 -3.24 -54.42 9.38
CA ARG A 398 -2.90 -55.80 8.97
C ARG A 398 -4.15 -56.68 8.99
N PRO A 399 -4.32 -57.63 8.04
CA PRO A 399 -5.45 -58.55 8.05
C PRO A 399 -5.27 -59.59 9.17
N VAL A 400 -6.31 -59.80 9.97
CA VAL A 400 -6.34 -60.81 11.04
C VAL A 400 -6.46 -62.20 10.40
N LYS A 401 -5.44 -63.05 10.57
CA LYS A 401 -5.56 -64.50 10.34
C LYS A 401 -6.10 -65.14 11.62
N LEU A 402 -7.23 -65.82 11.50
CA LEU A 402 -7.79 -66.73 12.50
C LEU A 402 -6.85 -67.93 12.68
N ILE A 403 -6.35 -68.15 13.90
CA ILE A 403 -5.79 -69.44 14.34
C ILE A 403 -6.39 -69.78 15.71
N HIS A 404 -6.90 -71.01 15.79
CA HIS A 404 -7.55 -71.64 16.94
C HIS A 404 -6.57 -71.97 18.09
N SER A 405 -7.05 -71.76 19.32
CA SER A 405 -6.87 -72.49 20.60
C SER A 405 -5.67 -73.45 20.82
N ASN A 406 -4.89 -73.30 21.91
CA ASN A 406 -5.16 -73.90 23.25
C ASN A 406 -3.97 -73.83 24.26
N SER A 407 -4.32 -73.88 25.56
CA SER A 407 -3.53 -74.18 26.80
C SER A 407 -2.62 -73.07 27.38
N SER A 408 -2.90 -72.51 28.58
CA SER A 408 -2.69 -73.01 29.98
C SER A 408 -1.19 -73.02 30.36
N CYS A 409 -0.66 -72.51 31.48
CA CYS A 409 -1.13 -72.29 32.85
C CYS A 409 -0.16 -71.35 33.65
N ASP A 410 -0.74 -70.43 34.42
CA ASP A 410 -0.61 -70.21 35.88
C ASP A 410 0.67 -69.80 36.67
N ARG A 411 0.36 -69.06 37.76
CA ARG A 411 1.09 -68.66 39.01
C ARG A 411 1.84 -67.31 39.00
N LYS A 412 1.33 -66.24 39.66
CA LYS A 412 1.28 -65.93 41.14
C LYS A 412 2.68 -66.00 41.79
N ARG A 413 3.16 -65.04 42.58
CA ARG A 413 2.51 -64.24 43.62
C ARG A 413 3.43 -63.07 44.06
N SER A 414 2.79 -62.01 44.52
CA SER A 414 3.27 -60.87 45.33
C SER A 414 3.92 -61.25 46.67
N ILE A 415 4.74 -60.35 47.26
CA ILE A 415 4.57 -59.77 48.60
C ILE A 415 5.64 -58.69 48.90
N SER A 416 5.15 -57.62 49.52
CA SER A 416 5.76 -56.43 50.13
C SER A 416 6.39 -56.67 51.50
N SER A 417 7.29 -55.78 51.97
CA SER A 417 7.24 -55.13 53.31
C SER A 417 8.57 -54.42 53.67
N ILE A 418 8.56 -53.11 54.00
CA ILE A 418 8.68 -52.48 55.36
C ILE A 418 10.16 -52.27 55.79
N SER A 419 10.66 -51.02 55.80
CA SER A 419 11.07 -50.14 56.95
C SER A 419 12.24 -50.68 57.81
N SER A 420 13.14 -49.93 58.46
CA SER A 420 13.17 -48.58 59.05
C SER A 420 14.62 -48.21 59.48
N SER A 421 14.82 -46.95 59.91
CA SER A 421 15.82 -46.44 60.91
C SER A 421 17.32 -46.47 60.54
N SER A 422 18.21 -45.53 60.90
CA SER A 422 18.23 -44.40 61.86
C SER A 422 19.51 -43.54 61.68
N SER A 423 19.42 -42.26 62.08
CA SER A 423 20.41 -41.37 62.76
C SER A 423 21.87 -41.28 62.29
N ASP A 424 22.35 -40.05 61.98
CA ASP A 424 23.22 -39.28 62.91
C ASP A 424 23.59 -37.86 62.43
N GLN A 425 23.88 -37.02 63.43
CA GLN A 425 24.27 -35.59 63.51
C GLN A 425 25.68 -35.36 62.91
N SER A 426 26.31 -34.19 62.71
CA SER A 426 26.13 -32.73 62.87
C SER A 426 27.22 -32.07 62.01
N ASP A 427 27.07 -30.81 61.60
CA ASP A 427 28.07 -29.74 61.80
C ASP A 427 27.86 -28.54 60.87
N GLU A 428 27.96 -27.38 61.51
CA GLU A 428 27.76 -26.02 61.03
C GLU A 428 29.11 -25.43 60.60
N SER A 429 29.19 -24.71 59.47
CA SER A 429 29.93 -23.44 59.38
C SER A 429 29.85 -22.79 57.99
N GLU A 430 29.66 -21.49 58.07
CA GLU A 430 29.41 -20.48 57.04
C GLU A 430 30.71 -20.02 56.35
N MET A 431 30.76 -19.90 55.01
CA MET A 431 31.34 -18.71 54.36
C MET A 431 31.03 -18.54 52.86
N LYS A 432 30.62 -17.31 52.56
CA LYS A 432 30.28 -16.59 51.33
C LYS A 432 31.11 -16.79 50.04
N ARG A 433 30.36 -16.56 48.92
CA ARG A 433 30.70 -15.97 47.59
C ARG A 433 31.22 -16.90 46.48
N ARG A 434 30.38 -17.10 45.45
CA ARG A 434 30.61 -16.73 44.03
C ARG A 434 29.52 -17.35 43.13
N CYS A 435 28.72 -16.52 42.45
CA CYS A 435 27.88 -16.99 41.34
C CYS A 435 28.52 -16.61 39.99
N ARG A 436 29.00 -17.63 39.27
CA ARG A 436 29.27 -17.63 37.83
C ARG A 436 28.52 -18.83 37.24
N GLY A 437 27.78 -18.61 36.17
CA GLY A 437 27.72 -19.52 35.02
C GLY A 437 26.74 -20.71 35.04
N LYS A 438 25.64 -20.55 34.30
CA LYS A 438 25.05 -21.43 33.24
C LYS A 438 24.70 -22.91 33.51
N ALA A 439 23.62 -23.31 32.79
CA ALA A 439 23.11 -24.66 32.44
C ALA A 439 22.12 -25.26 33.46
N SER A 440 21.09 -26.03 33.12
CA SER A 440 20.38 -26.43 31.89
C SER A 440 19.14 -27.21 32.38
N ALA A 441 18.13 -27.31 31.51
CA ALA A 441 17.08 -28.34 31.47
C ALA A 441 16.13 -28.51 32.68
N ILE A 442 14.87 -28.07 32.52
CA ILE A 442 13.72 -28.80 33.07
C ILE A 442 12.63 -28.96 32.01
N SER A 443 12.16 -30.20 31.97
CA SER A 443 11.22 -30.83 31.06
C SER A 443 9.78 -30.36 31.20
N LYS A 444 9.08 -30.52 30.08
CA LYS A 444 7.65 -30.37 29.84
C LYS A 444 6.81 -31.21 30.81
N THR A 445 5.72 -30.64 31.30
CA THR A 445 4.48 -31.38 31.55
C THR A 445 3.31 -30.54 31.03
N SER A 446 2.54 -31.15 30.14
CA SER A 446 1.40 -30.59 29.42
C SER A 446 0.13 -30.95 30.17
N VAL A 447 -0.75 -29.98 30.40
CA VAL A 447 -2.16 -30.22 30.70
C VAL A 447 -2.97 -29.51 29.63
N TYR A 448 -3.52 -30.29 28.70
CA TYR A 448 -4.54 -29.87 27.75
C TYR A 448 -5.89 -30.16 28.38
N SER A 449 -6.72 -29.13 28.56
CA SER A 449 -8.15 -29.27 28.75
C SER A 449 -8.85 -28.92 27.45
N GLU A 450 -9.74 -29.82 27.05
CA GLU A 450 -10.54 -29.85 25.82
C GLU A 450 -11.45 -28.62 25.70
N LEU A 451 -11.48 -28.01 24.51
CA LEU A 451 -12.58 -27.17 24.06
C LEU A 451 -13.00 -27.68 22.68
N SER A 452 -14.30 -27.93 22.57
CA SER A 452 -15.00 -28.57 21.47
C SER A 452 -15.00 -27.75 20.18
N ASP A 453 -14.82 -28.44 19.07
CA ASP A 453 -15.03 -27.98 17.70
C ASP A 453 -16.53 -27.80 17.45
N ASP A 454 -17.02 -26.57 17.39
CA ASP A 454 -18.24 -26.18 16.67
C ASP A 454 -18.26 -24.65 16.61
N ASP A 455 -17.82 -24.09 15.48
CA ASP A 455 -18.12 -22.74 14.93
C ASP A 455 -17.00 -22.31 13.96
N TYR A 456 -16.93 -22.95 12.79
CA TYR A 456 -16.12 -22.47 11.65
C TYR A 456 -16.90 -22.56 10.34
N GLU A 457 -18.12 -22.03 10.33
CA GLU A 457 -18.79 -21.59 9.11
C GLU A 457 -19.28 -20.16 9.30
N ASN A 458 -18.48 -19.19 8.84
CA ASN A 458 -18.93 -17.98 8.15
C ASN A 458 -17.71 -17.12 7.80
N GLY A 459 -17.56 -16.84 6.50
CA GLY A 459 -16.30 -16.48 5.88
C GLY A 459 -15.89 -15.01 5.93
N ILE A 460 -14.65 -14.76 5.49
CA ILE A 460 -14.25 -13.71 4.55
C ILE A 460 -13.02 -14.25 3.78
N LEU A 461 -13.17 -14.63 2.52
CA LEU A 461 -12.07 -15.00 1.63
C LEU A 461 -11.39 -13.74 1.09
N GLY A 462 -10.33 -13.28 1.76
CA GLY A 462 -9.43 -12.26 1.23
C GLY A 462 -8.51 -12.87 0.16
N GLY A 463 -8.59 -12.38 -1.08
CA GLY A 463 -7.71 -12.77 -2.17
C GLY A 463 -6.29 -12.22 -2.00
N TYR A 464 -5.28 -12.97 -2.43
CA TYR A 464 -3.86 -12.60 -2.29
C TYR A 464 -3.16 -12.63 -3.65
N GLU A 465 -2.28 -11.65 -3.95
CA GLU A 465 -1.73 -11.41 -5.31
C GLU A 465 -0.22 -11.64 -5.45
N LEU A 466 0.24 -11.90 -6.68
CA LEU A 466 1.63 -12.21 -7.06
C LEU A 466 2.11 -11.63 -8.39
N ARG A 467 3.43 -11.51 -8.53
CA ARG A 467 4.13 -11.02 -9.73
C ARG A 467 4.76 -12.17 -10.55
N ARG A 468 4.36 -12.33 -11.81
CA ARG A 468 4.93 -13.28 -12.78
C ARG A 468 6.23 -12.74 -13.41
N ARG A 469 7.26 -13.59 -13.57
CA ARG A 469 8.35 -13.32 -14.53
C ARG A 469 7.94 -13.88 -15.90
N ARG A 470 8.01 -13.04 -16.94
CA ARG A 470 8.09 -13.52 -18.33
C ARG A 470 9.51 -13.98 -18.62
#